data_AF-A0A399EL92-F1
#
_entry.id   AF-A0A399EL92-F1
#
_cell.length_a   1.000
_cell.length_b   1.000
_cell.length_c   1.000
_cell.angle_alpha   90.00
_cell.angle_beta   90.00
_cell.angle_gamma   90.00
#
_symmetry.space_group_name_H-M   'P 1'
#
loop_
_entity.id
_entity.type
_entity.pdbx_description
1 polymer ?
#
loop_
_entity_poly.entity_id
_entity_poly.type
_entity_poly.pdbx_seq_one_letter_code
_entity_poly.pdbx_strand_id
1 'polypeptide(L)'
;MTGGRPPFGPAPTPAPQNYGGEYANEVLRIPTYPRSRTLDKREFGNGNSRVRFRVEGVNVRMVYNFFVDQIEDAGWARNRYEVEGQNRTWQGVYQRGIRLVRVKVQQEGNSDVYVLEVTFLQ
;
A
#
# COMPACT_ATOMS: atom_id res chain seq x y z
N MET A 1 49.79 34.16 -3.01
CA MET A 1 48.47 34.07 -3.68
C MET A 1 48.29 32.65 -4.20
N THR A 2 47.04 32.16 -4.25
CA THR A 2 46.55 30.80 -4.61
C THR A 2 47.05 29.66 -3.71
N GLY A 3 46.26 29.00 -2.85
CA GLY A 3 44.83 28.72 -2.87
C GLY A 3 44.61 27.27 -3.31
N GLY A 4 44.59 26.32 -2.36
CA GLY A 4 44.35 24.90 -2.65
C GLY A 4 43.48 24.28 -1.55
N ARG A 5 42.16 24.42 -1.67
CA ARG A 5 41.20 23.66 -0.86
C ARG A 5 41.38 22.16 -1.17
N PRO A 6 41.34 21.26 -0.18
CA PRO A 6 41.32 19.82 -0.45
C PRO A 6 40.06 19.47 -1.27
N PRO A 7 40.12 18.46 -2.14
CA PRO A 7 38.99 18.08 -2.98
C PRO A 7 37.80 17.74 -2.09
N PHE A 8 36.66 18.35 -2.40
CA PHE A 8 35.38 17.97 -1.81
C PHE A 8 35.26 16.45 -1.91
N GLY A 9 35.24 15.78 -0.75
CA GLY A 9 34.92 14.36 -0.70
C GLY A 9 33.59 14.12 -1.41
N PRO A 10 33.38 12.92 -1.98
CA PRO A 10 32.11 12.62 -2.64
C PRO A 10 30.97 12.93 -1.67
N ALA A 11 30.01 13.73 -2.13
CA ALA A 11 28.78 13.99 -1.38
C ALA A 11 28.21 12.64 -0.92
N PRO A 12 27.72 12.51 0.33
CA PRO A 12 27.10 11.26 0.76
C PRO A 12 25.99 10.92 -0.24
N THR A 13 26.21 9.85 -1.01
CA THR A 13 25.16 9.28 -1.84
C THR A 13 24.01 8.97 -0.89
N PRO A 14 22.80 9.51 -1.08
CA PRO A 14 21.68 9.08 -0.27
C PRO A 14 21.59 7.56 -0.46
N ALA A 15 21.78 6.82 0.65
CA ALA A 15 21.51 5.39 0.66
C ALA A 15 20.12 5.21 0.02
N PRO A 16 19.91 4.20 -0.85
CA PRO A 16 18.58 3.91 -1.36
C PRO A 16 17.70 3.75 -0.12
N GLN A 17 16.86 4.75 0.13
CA GLN A 17 15.93 4.71 1.23
C GLN A 17 14.97 3.60 0.83
N ASN A 18 15.17 2.44 1.45
CA ASN A 18 14.36 1.26 1.25
C ASN A 18 12.98 1.53 1.88
N TYR A 19 12.23 2.43 1.25
CA TYR A 19 10.87 2.78 1.65
C TYR A 19 9.94 1.75 1.03
N GLY A 20 9.86 0.59 1.68
CA GLY A 20 8.88 -0.44 1.34
C GLY A 20 9.34 -1.80 1.82
N GLY A 21 8.75 -2.29 2.90
CA GLY A 21 8.71 -3.74 3.09
C GLY A 21 8.12 -4.37 1.83
N GLU A 22 8.55 -5.59 1.50
CA GLU A 22 8.06 -6.36 0.35
C GLU A 22 6.51 -6.42 0.32
N TYR A 23 5.91 -6.37 1.50
CA TYR A 23 4.46 -6.46 1.72
C TYR A 23 3.82 -5.17 2.24
N ALA A 24 2.63 -4.88 1.72
CA ALA A 24 1.70 -3.89 2.26
C ALA A 24 0.94 -4.41 3.51
N ASN A 25 0.85 -5.73 3.68
CA ASN A 25 0.37 -6.37 4.91
C ASN A 25 1.17 -7.67 5.11
N GLU A 26 1.93 -7.77 6.21
CA GLU A 26 2.81 -8.93 6.45
C GLU A 26 2.01 -10.20 6.79
N VAL A 27 0.85 -10.06 7.44
CA VAL A 27 0.01 -11.20 7.87
C VAL A 27 -0.65 -11.90 6.69
N LEU A 28 -1.13 -11.11 5.73
CA LEU A 28 -1.74 -11.60 4.50
C LEU A 28 -0.73 -11.81 3.38
N ARG A 29 0.53 -11.39 3.57
CA ARG A 29 1.58 -11.36 2.54
C ARG A 29 1.13 -10.65 1.26
N ILE A 30 0.35 -9.58 1.41
CA ILE A 30 -0.09 -8.77 0.26
C ILE A 30 1.10 -7.91 -0.15
N PRO A 31 1.57 -7.96 -1.40
CA PRO A 31 2.70 -7.16 -1.86
C PRO A 31 2.36 -5.66 -1.88
N THR A 32 3.39 -4.82 -1.96
CA THR A 32 3.20 -3.40 -2.28
C THR A 32 2.71 -3.21 -3.72
N TYR A 33 2.03 -2.09 -3.99
CA TYR A 33 1.52 -1.83 -5.34
C TYR A 33 2.69 -1.64 -6.34
N PRO A 34 2.68 -2.28 -7.52
CA PRO A 34 3.79 -2.22 -8.46
C PRO A 34 4.09 -0.79 -8.94
N ARG A 35 5.38 -0.46 -9.04
CA ARG A 35 5.86 0.88 -9.46
C ARG A 35 5.32 2.02 -8.58
N SER A 36 4.83 1.71 -7.38
CA SER A 36 4.44 2.72 -6.41
C SER A 36 5.60 3.13 -5.52
N ARG A 37 5.48 4.31 -4.92
CA ARG A 37 6.36 4.78 -3.85
C ARG A 37 5.59 4.77 -2.53
N THR A 38 6.01 3.94 -1.58
CA THR A 38 5.45 3.96 -0.22
C THR A 38 5.78 5.28 0.46
N LEU A 39 4.76 5.94 1.02
CA LEU A 39 4.86 7.20 1.75
C LEU A 39 4.78 6.99 3.27
N ASP A 40 3.90 6.10 3.71
CA ASP A 40 3.72 5.71 5.13
C ASP A 40 3.24 4.25 5.18
N LYS A 41 3.75 3.46 6.14
CA LYS A 41 3.28 2.10 6.42
C LYS A 41 3.12 1.96 7.92
N ARG A 42 1.95 1.49 8.35
CA ARG A 42 1.64 1.17 9.74
C ARG A 42 1.02 -0.21 9.82
N GLU A 43 1.53 -1.03 10.71
CA GLU A 43 0.96 -2.33 11.04
C GLU A 43 0.57 -2.35 12.51
N PHE A 44 -0.57 -2.95 12.78
CA PHE A 44 -1.15 -3.05 14.11
C PHE A 44 -1.05 -4.50 14.56
N GLY A 45 -0.87 -4.72 15.88
CA GLY A 45 -0.62 -6.05 16.44
C GLY A 45 -1.73 -7.09 16.23
N ASN A 46 -2.91 -6.69 15.74
CA ASN A 46 -4.02 -7.57 15.38
C ASN A 46 -3.99 -8.00 13.89
N GLY A 47 -2.93 -7.67 13.15
CA GLY A 47 -2.78 -7.95 11.73
C GLY A 47 -3.38 -6.90 10.80
N ASN A 48 -4.03 -5.87 11.35
CA ASN A 48 -4.47 -4.73 10.54
C ASN A 48 -3.25 -3.99 9.98
N SER A 49 -3.39 -3.40 8.80
CA SER A 49 -2.37 -2.51 8.26
C SER A 49 -2.99 -1.33 7.53
N ARG A 50 -2.21 -0.25 7.46
CA ARG A 50 -2.50 0.92 6.66
C ARG A 50 -1.24 1.32 5.90
N VAL A 51 -1.35 1.41 4.59
CA VAL A 51 -0.25 1.81 3.71
C VAL A 51 -0.70 2.96 2.84
N ARG A 52 0.05 4.06 2.91
CA ARG A 52 -0.12 5.21 2.04
C ARG A 52 0.99 5.18 1.01
N PHE A 53 0.65 5.25 -0.27
CA PHE A 53 1.61 5.16 -1.37
C PHE A 53 1.20 6.04 -2.54
N ARG A 54 2.17 6.38 -3.40
CA ARG A 54 1.96 7.18 -4.60
C ARG A 54 2.18 6.35 -5.85
N VAL A 55 1.29 6.45 -6.82
CA VAL A 55 1.45 5.84 -8.15
C VAL A 55 0.71 6.65 -9.21
N GLU A 56 1.42 7.05 -10.26
CA GLU A 56 0.92 7.93 -11.31
C GLU A 56 0.15 7.17 -12.39
N GLY A 57 -0.86 7.82 -12.97
CA GLY A 57 -1.54 7.31 -14.17
C GLY A 57 -2.46 6.11 -13.94
N VAL A 58 -2.81 5.81 -12.69
CA VAL A 58 -3.77 4.76 -12.32
C VAL A 58 -4.98 5.39 -11.64
N ASN A 59 -6.08 4.66 -11.55
CA ASN A 59 -7.26 5.08 -10.78
C ASN A 59 -7.48 4.14 -9.59
N VAL A 60 -8.28 4.58 -8.61
CA VAL A 60 -8.54 3.82 -7.38
C VAL A 60 -9.08 2.41 -7.65
N ARG A 61 -9.88 2.21 -8.71
CA ARG A 61 -10.45 0.91 -9.04
C ARG A 61 -9.38 -0.07 -9.51
N MET A 62 -8.43 0.38 -10.35
CA MET A 62 -7.29 -0.45 -10.76
C MET A 62 -6.43 -0.84 -9.56
N VAL A 63 -6.18 0.11 -8.66
CA VAL A 63 -5.42 -0.14 -7.43
C VAL A 63 -6.12 -1.16 -6.54
N TYR A 64 -7.43 -0.98 -6.35
CA TYR A 64 -8.25 -1.90 -5.59
C TYR A 64 -8.23 -3.31 -6.20
N ASN A 65 -8.53 -3.45 -7.49
CA ASN A 65 -8.55 -4.74 -8.18
C ASN A 65 -7.24 -5.52 -8.03
N PHE A 66 -6.08 -4.85 -8.13
CA PHE A 66 -4.80 -5.50 -7.89
C PHE A 66 -4.74 -6.18 -6.51
N PHE A 67 -5.13 -5.47 -5.44
CA PHE A 67 -5.10 -6.04 -4.10
C PHE A 67 -6.16 -7.13 -3.91
N VAL A 68 -7.29 -7.04 -4.61
CA VAL A 68 -8.28 -8.11 -4.65
C VAL A 68 -7.67 -9.38 -5.23
N ASP A 69 -7.00 -9.28 -6.38
CA ASP A 69 -6.36 -10.44 -7.02
C ASP A 69 -5.34 -11.08 -6.07
N GLN A 70 -4.51 -10.28 -5.38
CA GLN A 70 -3.53 -10.80 -4.42
C GLN A 70 -4.17 -11.50 -3.21
N ILE A 71 -5.35 -11.05 -2.77
CA ILE A 71 -6.07 -11.61 -1.63
C ILE A 71 -6.80 -12.90 -2.02
N GLU A 72 -7.40 -12.91 -3.21
CA GLU A 72 -8.02 -14.09 -3.78
C GLU A 72 -6.97 -15.18 -4.05
N ASP A 73 -5.79 -14.82 -4.60
CA ASP A 73 -4.63 -15.72 -4.76
C ASP A 73 -4.12 -16.28 -3.41
N ALA A 74 -4.22 -15.49 -2.33
CA ALA A 74 -3.91 -15.92 -0.97
C ALA A 74 -5.00 -16.82 -0.32
N GLY A 75 -6.03 -17.19 -1.09
CA GLY A 75 -7.09 -18.11 -0.70
C GLY A 75 -8.22 -17.48 0.11
N TRP A 76 -8.41 -16.17 0.03
CA TRP A 76 -9.54 -15.48 0.65
C TRP A 76 -10.67 -15.29 -0.34
N ALA A 77 -11.84 -15.84 -0.03
CA ALA A 77 -13.02 -15.74 -0.89
C ALA A 77 -13.78 -14.44 -0.63
N ARG A 78 -14.35 -13.85 -1.68
CA ARG A 78 -15.20 -12.67 -1.56
C ARG A 78 -16.49 -13.00 -0.80
N ASN A 79 -16.79 -12.27 0.27
CA ASN A 79 -17.98 -12.47 1.11
C ASN A 79 -19.09 -11.44 0.80
N ARG A 80 -18.76 -10.15 0.68
CA ARG A 80 -19.74 -9.08 0.42
C ARG A 80 -19.38 -8.26 -0.81
N TYR A 81 -20.42 -7.85 -1.55
CA TYR A 81 -20.30 -7.01 -2.75
C TYR A 81 -19.45 -5.77 -2.51
N GLU A 82 -18.63 -5.49 -3.52
CA GLU A 82 -17.73 -4.34 -3.59
C GLU A 82 -18.56 -3.10 -3.85
N VAL A 83 -18.36 -2.08 -3.03
CA VAL A 83 -19.09 -0.82 -3.18
C VAL A 83 -18.07 0.25 -3.53
N GLU A 84 -18.30 0.92 -4.66
CA GLU A 84 -17.74 2.25 -4.88
C GLU A 84 -18.38 3.18 -3.84
N GLY A 85 -17.62 3.52 -2.81
CA GLY A 85 -18.03 4.48 -1.81
C GLY A 85 -17.98 5.90 -2.36
N GLN A 86 -18.73 6.80 -1.74
CA GLN A 86 -18.54 8.24 -1.94
C GLN A 86 -17.05 8.59 -1.68
N ASN A 87 -16.49 9.51 -2.47
CA ASN A 87 -15.09 9.97 -2.40
C ASN A 87 -14.01 8.97 -2.88
N ARG A 88 -14.19 8.36 -4.07
CA ARG A 88 -13.12 7.57 -4.73
C ARG A 88 -12.53 6.52 -3.81
N THR A 89 -13.42 5.78 -3.17
CA THR A 89 -13.09 4.72 -2.24
C THR A 89 -13.69 3.44 -2.75
N TRP A 90 -12.91 2.37 -2.76
CA TRP A 90 -13.36 1.02 -3.09
C TRP A 90 -13.08 0.13 -1.89
N GLN A 91 -14.05 -0.69 -1.51
CA GLN A 91 -13.87 -1.65 -0.43
C GLN A 91 -14.64 -2.93 -0.65
N GLY A 92 -14.10 -4.02 -0.11
CA GLY A 92 -14.69 -5.36 -0.11
C GLY A 92 -14.40 -6.08 1.20
N VAL A 93 -15.21 -7.11 1.48
CA VAL A 93 -14.99 -8.02 2.62
C VAL A 93 -14.74 -9.41 2.09
N TYR A 94 -13.66 -10.02 2.55
CA TYR A 94 -13.16 -11.33 2.17
C TYR A 94 -13.13 -12.26 3.38
N GLN A 95 -13.26 -13.56 3.14
CA GLN A 95 -13.40 -14.58 4.15
C GLN A 95 -12.44 -15.74 3.90
N ARG A 96 -11.85 -16.25 4.97
CA ARG A 96 -11.11 -17.53 4.96
C ARG A 96 -11.44 -18.32 6.23
N GLY A 97 -12.23 -19.37 6.07
CA GLY A 97 -12.81 -20.11 7.21
C GLY A 97 -13.71 -19.19 8.04
N ILE A 98 -13.41 -19.05 9.34
CA ILE A 98 -14.13 -18.15 10.26
C ILE A 98 -13.62 -16.70 10.24
N ARG A 99 -12.51 -16.42 9.54
CA ARG A 99 -11.88 -15.10 9.56
C ARG A 99 -12.46 -14.22 8.47
N LEU A 100 -12.71 -12.96 8.80
CA LEU A 100 -13.12 -11.93 7.87
C LEU A 100 -12.07 -10.83 7.79
N VAL A 101 -11.83 -10.32 6.59
CA VAL A 101 -10.96 -9.17 6.37
C VAL A 101 -11.62 -8.18 5.43
N ARG A 102 -11.60 -6.90 5.80
CA ARG A 102 -11.98 -5.80 4.94
C ARG A 102 -10.74 -5.22 4.28
N VAL A 103 -10.85 -5.00 2.99
CA VAL A 103 -9.84 -4.34 2.17
C VAL A 103 -10.46 -3.07 1.66
N LYS A 104 -9.81 -1.94 1.91
CA LYS A 104 -10.29 -0.64 1.48
C LYS A 104 -9.16 0.10 0.81
N VAL A 105 -9.41 0.64 -0.37
CA VAL A 105 -8.50 1.54 -1.08
C VAL A 105 -9.20 2.87 -1.26
N GLN A 106 -8.53 3.94 -0.89
CA GLN A 106 -9.03 5.30 -1.01
C GLN A 106 -8.01 6.18 -1.72
N GLN A 107 -8.46 6.97 -2.69
CA GLN A 107 -7.63 8.00 -3.32
C GLN A 107 -7.74 9.32 -2.53
N GLU A 108 -6.60 9.96 -2.26
CA GLU A 108 -6.57 11.24 -1.58
C GLU A 108 -6.86 12.39 -2.56
N GLY A 109 -8.12 12.84 -2.57
CA GLY A 109 -8.55 13.95 -3.43
C GLY A 109 -8.29 13.67 -4.92
N ASN A 110 -7.77 14.68 -5.63
CA ASN A 110 -7.33 14.60 -7.04
C ASN A 110 -5.83 14.27 -7.18
N SER A 111 -5.25 13.52 -6.25
CA SER A 111 -3.82 13.18 -6.29
C SER A 111 -3.57 11.74 -6.72
N ASP A 112 -2.31 11.45 -7.06
CA ASP A 112 -1.79 10.10 -7.29
C ASP A 112 -1.48 9.34 -5.99
N VAL A 113 -2.03 9.80 -4.85
CA VAL A 113 -1.81 9.19 -3.54
C VAL A 113 -3.00 8.34 -3.14
N TYR A 114 -2.69 7.12 -2.72
CA TYR A 114 -3.66 6.10 -2.33
C TYR A 114 -3.37 5.62 -0.92
N VAL A 115 -4.43 5.22 -0.24
CA VAL A 115 -4.38 4.59 1.08
C VAL A 115 -5.03 3.22 0.96
N LEU A 116 -4.24 2.17 1.17
CA LEU A 116 -4.72 0.81 1.40
C LEU A 116 -4.91 0.62 2.91
N GLU A 117 -6.08 0.14 3.30
CA GLU A 117 -6.38 -0.30 4.66
C GLU A 117 -6.81 -1.77 4.62
N VAL A 118 -6.17 -2.57 5.47
CA VAL A 118 -6.51 -3.97 5.70
C VAL A 118 -6.96 -4.10 7.15
N THR A 119 -8.19 -4.58 7.34
CA THR A 119 -8.82 -4.67 8.66
C THR A 119 -9.41 -6.06 8.88
N PHE A 120 -8.86 -6.83 9.80
CA PHE A 120 -9.47 -8.08 10.28
C PHE A 120 -10.72 -7.74 11.09
N LEU A 121 -11.86 -8.30 10.67
CA LEU A 121 -13.14 -8.15 11.34
C LEU A 121 -13.28 -9.33 12.31
N GLN A 122 -13.30 -9.02 13.61
CA GLN A 122 -13.52 -9.98 14.69
C GLN A 122 -15.00 -10.32 14.84
#